data_AF-E9PT79-F1
#
_entry.id   AF-E9PT79-F1
#
_cell.length_a   1.000
_cell.length_b   1.000
_cell.length_c   1.000
_cell.angle_alpha   90.00
_cell.angle_beta   90.00
_cell.angle_gamma   90.00
#
_symmetry.space_group_name_H-M   'P 1'
#
loop_
_entity.id
_entity.type
_entity.pdbx_description
1 polymer ?
#
loop_
_entity_poly.entity_id
_entity_poly.type
_entity_poly.pdbx_seq_one_letter_code
_entity_poly.pdbx_strand_id
1 'polypeptide(L)'
;MDKQTAPLLAPPSTSHVSLRSPTQLFSYMPICESRPSDPCSSIGAAFQPAYAHVMLKGCFRRCLCAGSRRGPTLCPAVGLRENRAARQASRRAARAPEIRKVVQSLEQTAREILTLLQGVHQGTGFQDIPKRCLKAREHFGTVKTHLTSLKTKFPAEQYYRFHEHWRFVLQRLVFLAAFVVYLETETLVTREAVTEILGIEPDREKGFHLDVEDYLSGVLILASELVRRSRLSVNSVTAGDYSRPLHISTFINELDSGFRLLNLKNDSLRKRYDGLKYDVKKVEEVVYDLSIRGFNKETAAACGEK
;
A
#
# COMPACT_ATOMS: atom_id res chain seq x y z
N MET A 1 51.08 -28.59 -19.62
CA MET A 1 50.36 -27.32 -19.91
C MET A 1 48.88 -27.62 -19.75
N ASP A 2 48.44 -27.67 -18.50
CA ASP A 2 47.10 -28.10 -18.11
C ASP A 2 46.12 -26.93 -18.20
N LYS A 3 45.34 -26.88 -19.28
CA LYS A 3 44.17 -26.01 -19.36
C LYS A 3 42.93 -26.79 -18.94
N GLN A 4 42.56 -26.64 -17.68
CA GLN A 4 41.21 -26.91 -17.19
C GLN A 4 40.25 -25.89 -17.81
N THR A 5 39.23 -26.35 -18.53
CA THR A 5 38.01 -25.56 -18.77
C THR A 5 36.82 -26.52 -18.74
N ALA A 6 35.94 -26.23 -17.79
CA ALA A 6 34.72 -26.93 -17.42
C ALA A 6 33.60 -26.79 -18.50
N PRO A 7 32.51 -27.57 -18.41
CA PRO A 7 31.85 -28.16 -19.58
C PRO A 7 30.61 -27.42 -20.09
N LEU A 8 30.37 -27.56 -21.40
CA LEU A 8 29.14 -27.21 -22.11
C LEU A 8 28.16 -28.39 -22.13
N LEU A 9 26.92 -28.09 -21.72
CA LEU A 9 25.63 -28.57 -22.23
C LEU A 9 25.61 -29.81 -23.15
N ALA A 10 24.91 -30.87 -22.70
CA ALA A 10 23.93 -31.62 -23.50
C ALA A 10 23.19 -32.67 -22.64
N PRO A 11 21.85 -32.63 -22.53
CA PRO A 11 21.04 -33.81 -22.26
C PRO A 11 20.46 -34.39 -23.56
N PRO A 12 20.67 -35.68 -23.86
CA PRO A 12 19.98 -36.36 -24.94
C PRO A 12 18.91 -37.31 -24.38
N SER A 13 17.71 -37.26 -24.94
CA SER A 13 17.05 -38.45 -25.50
C SER A 13 15.63 -38.11 -25.91
N THR A 14 15.51 -37.97 -27.22
CA THR A 14 14.32 -38.22 -28.03
C THR A 14 13.67 -39.56 -27.67
N SER A 15 12.37 -39.57 -27.43
CA SER A 15 11.53 -40.70 -27.80
C SER A 15 10.22 -40.20 -28.40
N HIS A 16 10.05 -40.63 -29.64
CA HIS A 16 9.05 -40.27 -30.62
C HIS A 16 7.96 -41.34 -30.54
N VAL A 17 6.73 -41.03 -30.15
CA VAL A 17 5.59 -41.93 -30.42
C VAL A 17 4.38 -41.13 -30.87
N SER A 18 3.99 -41.44 -32.09
CA SER A 18 2.98 -40.83 -32.93
C SER A 18 1.56 -41.14 -32.47
N LEU A 19 0.71 -40.16 -32.71
CA LEU A 19 -0.74 -40.24 -32.83
C LEU A 19 -1.19 -41.38 -33.76
N ARG A 20 -2.16 -42.17 -33.31
CA ARG A 20 -3.13 -42.90 -34.15
C ARG A 20 -4.52 -42.89 -33.47
N SER A 21 -5.47 -42.38 -34.22
CA SER A 21 -6.93 -42.50 -34.12
C SER A 21 -7.40 -43.95 -34.44
N PRO A 22 -8.71 -44.19 -34.66
CA PRO A 22 -9.86 -44.10 -33.77
C PRO A 22 -10.57 -45.48 -33.72
N THR A 23 -11.85 -45.51 -33.30
CA THR A 23 -12.81 -46.64 -33.28
C THR A 23 -12.86 -47.40 -31.96
N GLN A 24 -13.98 -47.30 -31.24
CA GLN A 24 -15.07 -48.26 -31.38
C GLN A 24 -16.28 -47.92 -30.49
N LEU A 25 -17.45 -48.32 -31.03
CA LEU A 25 -18.71 -48.69 -30.35
C LEU A 25 -19.54 -47.54 -29.78
N PHE A 26 -20.53 -46.99 -30.51
CA PHE A 26 -21.80 -47.63 -30.94
C PHE A 26 -22.47 -48.40 -29.78
N SER A 27 -23.53 -47.83 -29.19
CA SER A 27 -24.91 -48.28 -29.46
C SER A 27 -25.91 -47.70 -28.44
N TYR A 28 -27.17 -47.70 -28.85
CA TYR A 28 -28.41 -47.42 -28.12
C TYR A 28 -28.93 -45.97 -28.03
N MET A 29 -29.63 -45.64 -29.12
CA MET A 29 -30.83 -44.80 -29.13
C MET A 29 -31.85 -45.18 -28.05
N PRO A 30 -32.66 -44.20 -27.65
CA PRO A 30 -34.10 -44.34 -27.66
C PRO A 30 -34.71 -43.38 -28.68
N ILE A 31 -35.42 -43.96 -29.64
CA ILE A 31 -36.40 -43.29 -30.51
C ILE A 31 -37.67 -43.12 -29.68
N CYS A 32 -38.23 -41.91 -29.63
CA CYS A 32 -39.66 -41.69 -29.42
C CYS A 32 -40.06 -40.33 -29.99
N GLU A 33 -40.75 -40.41 -31.12
CA GLU A 33 -41.87 -39.60 -31.58
C GLU A 33 -41.96 -38.09 -31.25
N SER A 34 -41.66 -37.28 -32.28
CA SER A 34 -42.64 -36.51 -33.07
C SER A 34 -43.69 -35.60 -32.41
N ARG A 35 -43.56 -34.30 -32.78
CA ARG A 35 -44.59 -33.28 -33.15
C ARG A 35 -45.31 -32.46 -32.06
N PRO A 36 -45.80 -31.23 -32.40
CA PRO A 36 -45.29 -30.25 -33.38
C PRO A 36 -45.32 -28.77 -32.89
N SER A 37 -44.60 -27.93 -33.63
CA SER A 37 -44.91 -26.53 -34.05
C SER A 37 -45.33 -25.48 -33.00
N ASP A 38 -44.49 -24.43 -32.82
CA ASP A 38 -44.64 -23.12 -33.50
C ASP A 38 -43.65 -22.03 -32.99
N PRO A 39 -43.43 -20.92 -33.74
CA PRO A 39 -42.13 -20.27 -33.85
C PRO A 39 -42.03 -18.92 -33.11
N CYS A 40 -40.83 -18.58 -32.64
CA CYS A 40 -40.43 -17.19 -32.48
C CYS A 40 -38.94 -17.03 -32.79
N SER A 41 -38.72 -16.45 -33.97
CA SER A 41 -37.45 -16.04 -34.53
C SER A 41 -36.88 -14.82 -33.82
N SER A 42 -35.54 -14.76 -33.84
CA SER A 42 -34.70 -13.55 -33.90
C SER A 42 -34.60 -12.65 -32.66
N ILE A 43 -33.35 -12.52 -32.19
CA ILE A 43 -32.53 -11.32 -31.87
C ILE A 43 -31.44 -11.92 -30.96
N GLY A 44 -30.19 -12.08 -31.38
CA GLY A 44 -29.30 -11.02 -31.83
C GLY A 44 -28.06 -11.06 -30.93
N ALA A 45 -26.91 -11.28 -31.56
CA ALA A 45 -25.56 -11.40 -31.03
C ALA A 45 -25.18 -10.52 -29.83
N ALA A 46 -24.42 -11.08 -28.89
CA ALA A 46 -23.38 -10.35 -28.15
C ALA A 46 -22.27 -11.31 -27.68
N PHE A 47 -21.08 -11.00 -28.15
CA PHE A 47 -19.79 -11.64 -27.99
C PHE A 47 -19.23 -11.42 -26.55
N GLN A 48 -18.60 -12.46 -25.99
CA GLN A 48 -17.52 -12.52 -24.95
C GLN A 48 -17.27 -11.31 -24.00
N PRO A 49 -16.96 -11.55 -22.70
CA PRO A 49 -15.66 -12.14 -22.38
C PRO A 49 -15.66 -13.22 -21.29
N ALA A 50 -14.88 -14.25 -21.57
CA ALA A 50 -14.45 -15.26 -20.61
C ALA A 50 -13.42 -14.65 -19.65
N TYR A 51 -13.86 -14.24 -18.46
CA TYR A 51 -12.95 -14.09 -17.31
C TYR A 51 -13.64 -14.57 -16.03
N ALA A 52 -12.89 -15.39 -15.30
CA ALA A 52 -13.09 -15.78 -13.91
C ALA A 52 -14.15 -16.87 -13.61
N HIS A 53 -14.02 -17.98 -14.32
CA HIS A 53 -14.00 -19.30 -13.67
C HIS A 53 -12.97 -19.24 -12.53
N VAL A 54 -13.39 -19.11 -11.25
CA VAL A 54 -12.75 -19.57 -9.97
C VAL A 54 -13.42 -18.83 -8.80
N MET A 55 -14.75 -18.99 -8.61
CA MET A 55 -15.38 -18.77 -7.28
C MET A 55 -16.62 -19.67 -7.06
N LEU A 56 -16.72 -20.80 -7.77
CA LEU A 56 -17.69 -21.87 -7.51
C LEU A 56 -16.97 -23.13 -7.01
N LYS A 57 -16.28 -23.01 -5.86
CA LYS A 57 -15.89 -24.15 -5.03
C LYS A 57 -16.21 -23.83 -3.58
N GLY A 58 -17.51 -23.76 -3.28
CA GLY A 58 -18.01 -23.66 -1.91
C GLY A 58 -19.50 -23.98 -1.89
N CYS A 59 -19.90 -24.99 -1.12
CA CYS A 59 -21.28 -25.41 -0.90
C CYS A 59 -21.98 -26.23 -2.01
N PHE A 60 -21.28 -27.13 -2.70
CA PHE A 60 -21.93 -28.38 -3.13
C PHE A 60 -21.95 -29.37 -1.95
N ARG A 61 -22.69 -29.02 -0.89
CA ARG A 61 -23.03 -30.00 0.14
C ARG A 61 -24.04 -30.92 -0.51
N ARG A 62 -23.58 -32.13 -0.84
CA ARG A 62 -24.33 -33.19 -1.51
C ARG A 62 -25.57 -33.52 -0.69
N CYS A 63 -26.70 -32.88 -0.99
CA CYS A 63 -28.00 -33.37 -0.58
C CYS A 63 -28.25 -34.63 -1.40
N LEU A 64 -27.91 -35.79 -0.83
CA LEU A 64 -28.43 -37.08 -1.30
C LEU A 64 -29.93 -37.12 -0.98
N CYS A 65 -30.73 -36.40 -1.77
CA CYS A 65 -32.15 -36.69 -1.89
C CYS A 65 -32.29 -37.57 -3.12
N ALA A 66 -32.41 -38.87 -2.86
CA ALA A 66 -32.69 -39.89 -3.84
C ALA A 66 -33.98 -39.55 -4.63
N GLY A 67 -33.96 -39.77 -5.95
CA GLY A 67 -35.17 -40.14 -6.67
C GLY A 67 -36.06 -39.05 -7.28
N SER A 68 -35.57 -37.89 -7.71
CA SER A 68 -36.39 -37.00 -8.57
C SER A 68 -35.58 -36.38 -9.72
N ARG A 69 -36.05 -36.59 -10.96
CA ARG A 69 -35.55 -35.97 -12.21
C ARG A 69 -35.83 -34.46 -12.29
N ARG A 70 -35.98 -33.77 -11.15
CA ARG A 70 -35.93 -32.31 -11.14
C ARG A 70 -34.48 -31.95 -10.85
N GLY A 71 -33.81 -31.42 -11.88
CA GLY A 71 -32.49 -30.83 -11.75
C GLY A 71 -32.44 -29.88 -10.54
N PRO A 72 -31.24 -29.61 -10.00
CA PRO A 72 -31.08 -28.91 -8.74
C PRO A 72 -31.90 -27.62 -8.74
N THR A 73 -33.03 -27.67 -8.04
CA THR A 73 -33.86 -26.49 -7.81
C THR A 73 -33.09 -25.68 -6.80
N LEU A 74 -32.31 -24.71 -7.29
CA LEU A 74 -31.75 -23.66 -6.46
C LEU A 74 -32.89 -23.09 -5.62
N CYS A 75 -32.81 -23.25 -4.29
CA CYS A 75 -33.79 -22.70 -3.37
C CYS A 75 -34.00 -21.21 -3.69
N PRO A 76 -35.24 -20.73 -3.90
CA PRO A 76 -35.51 -19.33 -4.25
C PRO A 76 -34.86 -18.32 -3.29
N ALA A 77 -34.71 -18.70 -2.01
CA ALA A 77 -34.04 -17.91 -0.98
C ALA A 77 -32.54 -17.67 -1.25
N VAL A 78 -31.83 -18.63 -1.84
CA VAL A 78 -30.41 -18.50 -2.20
C VAL A 78 -30.26 -17.51 -3.35
N GLY A 79 -31.08 -17.63 -4.40
CA GLY A 79 -31.10 -16.68 -5.52
C GLY A 79 -31.46 -15.25 -5.10
N LEU A 80 -32.40 -15.07 -4.17
CA LEU A 80 -32.73 -13.74 -3.60
C LEU A 80 -31.57 -13.13 -2.80
N ARG A 81 -30.79 -13.95 -2.09
CA ARG A 81 -29.62 -13.50 -1.31
C ARG A 81 -28.45 -13.17 -2.24
N GLU A 82 -28.18 -13.98 -3.24
CA GLU A 82 -27.19 -13.73 -4.30
C GLU A 82 -27.53 -12.44 -5.06
N ASN A 83 -28.81 -12.25 -5.43
CA ASN A 83 -29.27 -11.02 -6.08
C ASN A 83 -29.09 -9.78 -5.20
N ARG A 84 -29.35 -9.86 -3.89
CA ARG A 84 -29.08 -8.76 -2.95
C ARG A 84 -27.59 -8.46 -2.83
N ALA A 85 -26.75 -9.49 -2.71
CA ALA A 85 -25.30 -9.33 -2.64
C ALA A 85 -24.74 -8.71 -3.93
N ALA A 86 -25.21 -9.16 -5.09
CA ALA A 86 -24.86 -8.62 -6.41
C ALA A 86 -25.29 -7.14 -6.54
N ARG A 87 -26.52 -6.79 -6.19
CA ARG A 87 -27.00 -5.39 -6.19
C ARG A 87 -26.17 -4.49 -5.27
N GLN A 88 -25.79 -4.96 -4.08
CA GLN A 88 -24.91 -4.21 -3.19
C GLN A 88 -23.49 -4.09 -3.77
N ALA A 89 -22.95 -5.11 -4.42
CA ALA A 89 -21.66 -5.05 -5.11
C ALA A 89 -21.69 -4.04 -6.26
N SER A 90 -22.75 -4.01 -7.08
CA SER A 90 -22.92 -3.01 -8.15
C SER A 90 -23.01 -1.58 -7.61
N ARG A 91 -23.79 -1.34 -6.54
CA ARG A 91 -23.84 -0.02 -5.88
C ARG A 91 -22.48 0.43 -5.32
N ARG A 92 -21.66 -0.51 -4.83
CA ARG A 92 -20.30 -0.23 -4.34
C ARG A 92 -19.35 0.07 -5.49
N ALA A 93 -19.41 -0.70 -6.56
CA ALA A 93 -18.65 -0.45 -7.77
C ALA A 93 -18.94 0.95 -8.36
N ALA A 94 -20.17 1.45 -8.20
CA ALA A 94 -20.54 2.81 -8.62
C ALA A 94 -19.91 3.91 -7.74
N ARG A 95 -19.67 3.68 -6.45
CA ARG A 95 -19.02 4.68 -5.55
C ARG A 95 -17.50 4.68 -5.63
N ALA A 96 -16.89 3.51 -5.87
CA ALA A 96 -15.44 3.36 -6.00
C ALA A 96 -14.76 4.33 -6.99
N PRO A 97 -15.31 4.66 -8.19
CA PRO A 97 -14.69 5.64 -9.09
C PRO A 97 -14.72 7.06 -8.53
N GLU A 98 -15.79 7.47 -7.83
CA GLU A 98 -15.85 8.80 -7.21
C GLU A 98 -14.82 8.95 -6.09
N ILE A 99 -14.68 7.91 -5.25
CA ILE A 99 -13.65 7.86 -4.20
C ILE A 99 -12.26 7.94 -4.83
N ARG A 100 -12.00 7.16 -5.89
CA ARG A 100 -10.72 7.16 -6.59
C ARG A 100 -10.35 8.52 -7.18
N LYS A 101 -11.32 9.30 -7.68
CA LYS A 101 -11.06 10.68 -8.17
C LYS A 101 -10.56 11.61 -7.06
N VAL A 102 -11.18 11.55 -5.87
CA VAL A 102 -10.75 12.35 -4.71
C VAL A 102 -9.38 11.89 -4.23
N VAL A 103 -9.14 10.58 -4.17
CA VAL A 103 -7.85 9.99 -3.80
C VAL A 103 -6.75 10.42 -4.77
N GLN A 104 -6.99 10.43 -6.09
CA GLN A 104 -6.03 10.91 -7.08
C GLN A 104 -5.66 12.39 -6.89
N SER A 105 -6.63 13.22 -6.49
CA SER A 105 -6.40 14.65 -6.19
C SER A 105 -5.57 14.82 -4.90
N LEU A 106 -5.84 13.99 -3.88
CA LEU A 106 -5.02 13.91 -2.67
C LEU A 106 -3.59 13.45 -2.98
N GLU A 107 -3.42 12.44 -3.81
CA GLU A 107 -2.09 11.96 -4.23
C GLU A 107 -1.32 13.04 -4.98
N GLN A 108 -1.98 13.81 -5.84
CA GLN A 108 -1.36 14.90 -6.57
C GLN A 108 -0.85 15.98 -5.60
N THR A 109 -1.69 16.40 -4.65
CA THR A 109 -1.28 17.35 -3.60
C THR A 109 -0.12 16.79 -2.76
N ALA A 110 -0.17 15.50 -2.41
CA ALA A 110 0.91 14.84 -1.67
C ALA A 110 2.22 14.74 -2.48
N ARG A 111 2.16 14.63 -3.81
CA ARG A 111 3.36 14.69 -4.67
C ARG A 111 3.95 16.10 -4.69
N GLU A 112 3.12 17.14 -4.80
CA GLU A 112 3.57 18.54 -4.76
C GLU A 112 4.27 18.88 -3.44
N ILE A 113 3.68 18.50 -2.30
CA ILE A 113 4.31 18.67 -0.98
C ILE A 113 5.64 17.91 -0.92
N LEU A 114 5.69 16.67 -1.40
CA LEU A 114 6.94 15.91 -1.42
C LEU A 114 8.04 16.62 -2.22
N THR A 115 7.72 17.12 -3.42
CA THR A 115 8.69 17.84 -4.27
C THR A 115 9.21 19.11 -3.58
N LEU A 116 8.34 19.84 -2.86
CA LEU A 116 8.74 21.00 -2.08
C LEU A 116 9.74 20.65 -0.97
N LEU A 117 9.47 19.57 -0.23
CA LEU A 117 10.30 19.11 0.89
C LEU A 117 11.61 18.46 0.40
N GLN A 118 11.60 17.76 -0.73
CA GLN A 118 12.82 17.22 -1.34
C GLN A 118 13.80 18.31 -1.78
N GLY A 119 13.31 19.51 -2.13
CA GLY A 119 14.18 20.64 -2.46
C GLY A 119 15.02 21.15 -1.28
N VAL A 120 14.73 20.73 -0.04
CA VAL A 120 15.60 20.98 1.14
C VAL A 120 16.96 20.27 1.00
N HIS A 121 17.08 19.25 0.14
CA HIS A 121 18.34 18.54 -0.11
C HIS A 121 19.35 19.32 -0.98
N GLN A 122 18.95 20.43 -1.61
CA GLN A 122 19.87 21.25 -2.39
C GLN A 122 20.82 22.00 -1.43
N GLY A 123 22.09 22.20 -1.80
CA GLY A 123 23.12 22.75 -0.88
C GLY A 123 22.78 24.10 -0.23
N THR A 124 21.93 24.91 -0.86
CA THR A 124 21.41 26.19 -0.33
C THR A 124 20.03 26.07 0.35
N GLY A 125 19.40 24.90 0.28
CA GLY A 125 18.02 24.65 0.71
C GLY A 125 17.77 24.77 2.21
N PHE A 126 18.82 24.85 3.03
CA PHE A 126 18.70 24.97 4.48
C PHE A 126 18.19 26.33 4.94
N GLN A 127 18.63 27.42 4.29
CA GLN A 127 18.14 28.77 4.58
C GLN A 127 16.66 28.93 4.21
N ASP A 128 16.18 28.08 3.29
CA ASP A 128 14.79 28.09 2.84
C ASP A 128 13.91 27.08 3.58
N ILE A 129 14.38 26.38 4.62
CA ILE A 129 13.56 25.43 5.39
C ILE A 129 12.27 26.10 5.89
N PRO A 130 12.30 27.26 6.59
CA PRO A 130 11.09 27.88 7.10
C PRO A 130 10.10 28.25 5.98
N LYS A 131 10.61 28.76 4.85
CA LYS A 131 9.79 29.12 3.69
C LYS A 131 9.14 27.89 3.05
N ARG A 132 9.86 26.77 2.96
CA ARG A 132 9.35 25.51 2.42
C ARG A 132 8.32 24.88 3.35
N CYS A 133 8.55 24.89 4.66
CA CYS A 133 7.58 24.43 5.65
C CYS A 133 6.29 25.25 5.60
N LEU A 134 6.39 26.58 5.46
CA LEU A 134 5.22 27.44 5.30
C LEU A 134 4.41 27.09 4.04
N LYS A 135 5.06 26.94 2.89
CA LYS A 135 4.39 26.49 1.65
C LYS A 135 3.76 25.10 1.80
N ALA A 136 4.45 24.16 2.45
CA ALA A 136 3.89 22.84 2.72
C ALA A 136 2.62 22.93 3.60
N ARG A 137 2.60 23.83 4.60
CA ARG A 137 1.43 24.11 5.46
C ARG A 137 0.25 24.69 4.66
N GLU A 138 0.49 25.53 3.67
CA GLU A 138 -0.55 26.02 2.75
C GLU A 138 -1.19 24.86 1.96
N HIS A 139 -0.38 23.95 1.43
CA HIS A 139 -0.89 22.76 0.71
C HIS A 139 -1.68 21.81 1.62
N PHE A 140 -1.37 21.74 2.93
CA PHE A 140 -2.21 20.99 3.88
C PHE A 140 -3.62 21.58 4.00
N GLY A 141 -3.81 22.87 3.74
CA GLY A 141 -5.14 23.48 3.59
C GLY A 141 -5.95 22.81 2.48
N THR A 142 -5.34 22.62 1.31
CA THR A 142 -5.96 21.88 0.18
C THR A 142 -6.24 20.42 0.55
N VAL A 143 -5.31 19.75 1.26
CA VAL A 143 -5.52 18.38 1.76
C VAL A 143 -6.76 18.30 2.67
N LYS A 144 -6.94 19.25 3.61
CA LYS A 144 -8.14 19.31 4.48
C LYS A 144 -9.44 19.38 3.66
N THR A 145 -9.48 20.17 2.59
CA THR A 145 -10.66 20.28 1.73
C THR A 145 -10.98 18.97 1.01
N HIS A 146 -9.95 18.27 0.52
CA HIS A 146 -10.10 16.99 -0.16
C HIS A 146 -10.51 15.86 0.81
N LEU A 147 -9.99 15.85 2.04
CA LEU A 147 -10.39 14.88 3.07
C LEU A 147 -11.83 15.11 3.54
N THR A 148 -12.24 16.38 3.67
CA THR A 148 -13.63 16.74 3.95
C THR A 148 -14.56 16.27 2.83
N SER A 149 -14.14 16.46 1.58
CA SER A 149 -14.86 15.95 0.41
C SER A 149 -14.95 14.43 0.43
N LEU A 150 -13.87 13.73 0.78
CA LEU A 150 -13.82 12.28 0.90
C LEU A 150 -14.82 11.75 1.93
N LYS A 151 -14.93 12.41 3.10
CA LYS A 151 -15.87 12.06 4.19
C LYS A 151 -17.33 12.04 3.73
N THR A 152 -17.72 12.84 2.74
CA THR A 152 -19.11 12.91 2.23
C THR A 152 -19.47 11.79 1.23
N LYS A 153 -18.48 11.10 0.65
CA LYS A 153 -18.68 10.15 -0.46
C LYS A 153 -19.10 8.75 -0.02
N PHE A 154 -18.88 8.40 1.24
CA PHE A 154 -19.22 7.09 1.78
C PHE A 154 -19.98 7.23 3.10
N PRO A 155 -20.81 6.24 3.45
CA PRO A 155 -21.53 6.26 4.71
C PRO A 155 -20.61 5.73 5.82
N ALA A 156 -20.72 6.31 7.02
CA ALA A 156 -19.79 6.04 8.13
C ALA A 156 -19.70 4.55 8.49
N GLU A 157 -20.79 3.78 8.34
CA GLU A 157 -20.77 2.35 8.65
C GLU A 157 -19.92 1.48 7.69
N GLN A 158 -19.48 2.04 6.55
CA GLN A 158 -18.68 1.34 5.55
C GLN A 158 -17.21 1.78 5.49
N TYR A 159 -16.70 2.49 6.51
CA TYR A 159 -15.31 2.98 6.57
C TYR A 159 -14.26 1.92 6.19
N TYR A 160 -14.16 0.82 6.95
CA TYR A 160 -13.15 -0.23 6.72
C TYR A 160 -13.29 -0.94 5.38
N ARG A 161 -14.49 -0.89 4.78
CA ARG A 161 -14.74 -1.52 3.49
C ARG A 161 -14.11 -0.75 2.33
N PHE A 162 -14.00 0.57 2.46
CA PHE A 162 -13.39 1.43 1.45
C PHE A 162 -11.98 1.91 1.83
N HIS A 163 -11.55 1.68 3.07
CA HIS A 163 -10.25 2.09 3.62
C HIS A 163 -9.06 1.81 2.70
N GLU A 164 -9.00 0.65 2.05
CA GLU A 164 -7.94 0.29 1.09
C GLU A 164 -7.72 1.30 -0.04
N HIS A 165 -8.73 2.11 -0.41
CA HIS A 165 -8.61 3.09 -1.49
C HIS A 165 -7.75 4.30 -1.09
N TRP A 166 -7.82 4.73 0.17
CA TRP A 166 -7.08 5.91 0.65
C TRP A 166 -5.96 5.56 1.63
N ARG A 167 -5.87 4.31 2.10
CA ARG A 167 -4.84 3.84 3.04
C ARG A 167 -3.43 4.29 2.64
N PHE A 168 -3.01 4.01 1.41
CA PHE A 168 -1.67 4.38 0.93
C PHE A 168 -1.45 5.90 0.89
N VAL A 169 -2.48 6.66 0.54
CA VAL A 169 -2.41 8.12 0.46
C VAL A 169 -2.37 8.73 1.85
N LEU A 170 -3.16 8.20 2.78
CA LEU A 170 -3.19 8.63 4.17
C LEU A 170 -1.84 8.40 4.84
N GLN A 171 -1.25 7.21 4.69
CA GLN A 171 0.11 6.92 5.17
C GLN A 171 1.15 7.91 4.63
N ARG A 172 1.03 8.27 3.35
CA ARG A 172 1.92 9.25 2.71
C ARG A 172 1.68 10.66 3.25
N LEU A 173 0.44 11.06 3.50
CA LEU A 173 0.11 12.36 4.10
C LEU A 173 0.60 12.47 5.55
N VAL A 174 0.46 11.39 6.35
CA VAL A 174 1.05 11.29 7.69
C VAL A 174 2.56 11.49 7.61
N PHE A 175 3.24 10.77 6.72
CA PHE A 175 4.67 10.94 6.50
C PHE A 175 5.04 12.40 6.19
N LEU A 176 4.32 13.06 5.29
CA LEU A 176 4.59 14.45 4.93
C LEU A 176 4.36 15.40 6.10
N ALA A 177 3.30 15.20 6.88
CA ALA A 177 3.03 16.02 8.07
C ALA A 177 4.11 15.82 9.13
N ALA A 178 4.49 14.56 9.38
CA ALA A 178 5.59 14.21 10.28
C ALA A 178 6.91 14.82 9.81
N PHE A 179 7.16 14.85 8.50
CA PHE A 179 8.38 15.42 7.95
C PHE A 179 8.44 16.94 8.12
N VAL A 180 7.33 17.66 7.93
CA VAL A 180 7.28 19.12 8.20
C VAL A 180 7.55 19.42 9.66
N VAL A 181 6.91 18.71 10.59
CA VAL A 181 7.13 18.90 12.03
C VAL A 181 8.57 18.58 12.40
N TYR A 182 9.13 17.48 11.91
CA TYR A 182 10.52 17.12 12.14
C TYR A 182 11.50 18.19 11.60
N LEU A 183 11.20 18.85 10.47
CA LEU A 183 12.04 19.93 9.94
C LEU A 183 11.99 21.21 10.78
N GLU A 184 10.91 21.44 11.54
CA GLU A 184 10.74 22.64 12.36
C GLU A 184 11.23 22.45 13.79
N THR A 185 10.96 21.28 14.40
CA THR A 185 11.21 21.04 15.82
C THR A 185 12.20 19.91 16.09
N GLU A 186 12.55 19.11 15.08
CA GLU A 186 13.36 17.89 15.22
C GLU A 186 12.77 16.85 16.18
N THR A 187 11.46 16.93 16.45
CA THR A 187 10.75 16.02 17.35
C THR A 187 9.87 15.02 16.61
N LEU A 188 9.52 13.92 17.28
CA LEU A 188 8.53 12.98 16.79
C LEU A 188 7.14 13.62 16.86
N VAL A 189 6.43 13.64 15.73
CA VAL A 189 5.05 14.13 15.68
C VAL A 189 4.14 13.19 16.48
N THR A 190 3.22 13.72 17.28
CA THR A 190 2.19 12.90 17.92
C THR A 190 1.03 12.64 16.97
N ARG A 191 0.25 11.58 17.23
CA ARG A 191 -0.92 11.24 16.40
C ARG A 191 -1.94 12.40 16.38
N GLU A 192 -2.12 13.04 17.53
CA GLU A 192 -3.03 14.16 17.74
C GLU A 192 -2.61 15.36 16.89
N ALA A 193 -1.32 15.71 16.89
CA ALA A 193 -0.79 16.78 16.05
C ALA A 193 -0.96 16.50 14.55
N VAL A 194 -0.76 15.25 14.10
CA VAL A 194 -1.03 14.87 12.71
C VAL A 194 -2.51 15.04 12.36
N THR A 195 -3.42 14.63 13.25
CA THR A 195 -4.86 14.76 13.00
C THR A 195 -5.29 16.22 12.89
N GLU A 196 -4.71 17.13 13.66
CA GLU A 196 -4.95 18.57 13.56
C GLU A 196 -4.43 19.17 12.24
N ILE A 197 -3.24 18.74 11.80
CA ILE A 197 -2.65 19.17 10.53
C ILE A 197 -3.48 18.66 9.34
N LEU A 198 -4.02 17.44 9.41
CA LEU A 198 -4.84 16.86 8.34
C LEU A 198 -6.32 17.24 8.43
N GLY A 199 -6.79 17.78 9.57
CA GLY A 199 -8.21 18.08 9.80
C GLY A 199 -9.08 16.81 9.90
N ILE A 200 -8.52 15.75 10.49
CA ILE A 200 -9.17 14.46 10.73
C ILE A 200 -9.38 14.30 12.23
N GLU A 201 -10.29 13.43 12.66
CA GLU A 201 -10.45 13.10 14.07
C GLU A 201 -9.45 12.02 14.53
N PRO A 202 -8.98 12.04 15.78
CA PRO A 202 -8.15 10.97 16.32
C PRO A 202 -8.96 9.70 16.63
N ASP A 203 -10.24 9.85 16.99
CA ASP A 203 -11.05 8.76 17.53
C ASP A 203 -12.04 8.19 16.52
N ARG A 204 -12.19 6.87 16.56
CA ARG A 204 -13.11 6.12 15.69
C ARG A 204 -14.57 6.55 15.82
N GLU A 205 -14.99 6.99 17.01
CA GLU A 205 -16.38 7.34 17.33
C GLU A 205 -16.87 8.55 16.53
N LYS A 206 -15.96 9.46 16.18
CA LYS A 206 -16.27 10.72 15.47
C LYS A 206 -16.31 10.57 13.94
N GLY A 207 -16.13 9.36 13.44
CA GLY A 207 -16.28 9.00 12.03
C GLY A 207 -14.94 8.78 11.32
N PHE A 208 -14.58 9.69 10.41
CA PHE A 208 -13.32 9.59 9.67
C PHE A 208 -12.16 9.86 10.62
N HIS A 209 -11.36 8.83 10.89
CA HIS A 209 -10.31 8.84 11.89
C HIS A 209 -8.97 8.40 11.33
N LEU A 210 -7.88 8.75 12.00
CA LEU A 210 -6.54 8.26 11.69
C LEU A 210 -6.28 6.94 12.43
N ASP A 211 -6.22 5.84 11.68
CA ASP A 211 -5.86 4.53 12.22
C ASP A 211 -4.41 4.54 12.74
N VAL A 212 -4.19 3.85 13.87
CA VAL A 212 -2.85 3.76 14.50
C VAL A 212 -1.85 3.09 13.55
N GLU A 213 -2.29 2.10 12.78
CA GLU A 213 -1.45 1.40 11.80
C GLU A 213 -0.98 2.32 10.66
N ASP A 214 -1.84 3.23 10.21
CA ASP A 214 -1.49 4.21 9.18
C ASP A 214 -0.55 5.29 9.71
N TYR A 215 -0.78 5.71 10.96
CA TYR A 215 0.15 6.60 11.66
C TYR A 215 1.55 5.99 11.75
N LEU A 216 1.66 4.77 12.30
CA LEU A 216 2.93 4.05 12.44
C LEU A 216 3.59 3.80 11.08
N SER A 217 2.80 3.45 10.07
CA SER A 217 3.27 3.26 8.70
C SER A 217 3.86 4.53 8.10
N GLY A 218 3.28 5.70 8.38
CA GLY A 218 3.80 7.01 7.96
C GLY A 218 5.11 7.38 8.67
N VAL A 219 5.21 7.10 9.98
CA VAL A 219 6.44 7.32 10.76
C VAL A 219 7.59 6.43 10.26
N LEU A 220 7.33 5.18 9.88
CA LEU A 220 8.37 4.31 9.30
C LEU A 220 8.90 4.83 7.96
N ILE A 221 8.02 5.41 7.13
CA ILE A 221 8.45 6.06 5.87
C ILE A 221 9.31 7.29 6.18
N LEU A 222 8.97 8.09 7.21
CA LEU A 222 9.78 9.22 7.65
C LEU A 222 11.20 8.75 8.01
N ALA A 223 11.33 7.71 8.81
CA ALA A 223 12.64 7.20 9.22
C ALA A 223 13.52 6.81 8.01
N SER A 224 12.97 6.08 7.04
CA SER A 224 13.71 5.74 5.81
C SER A 224 14.11 6.96 4.99
N GLU A 225 13.27 7.99 4.92
CA GLU A 225 13.59 9.26 4.24
C GLU A 225 14.66 10.07 4.98
N LEU A 226 14.67 10.04 6.32
CA LEU A 226 15.72 10.68 7.13
C LEU A 226 17.08 9.98 6.98
N VAL A 227 17.12 8.65 6.91
CA VAL A 227 18.37 7.91 6.60
C VAL A 227 18.86 8.26 5.20
N ARG A 228 17.96 8.31 4.21
CA ARG A 228 18.30 8.74 2.86
C ARG A 228 18.86 10.17 2.87
N ARG A 229 18.30 11.08 3.67
CA ARG A 229 18.81 12.45 3.87
C ARG A 229 20.20 12.46 4.48
N SER A 230 20.44 11.68 5.53
CA SER A 230 21.75 11.62 6.20
C SER A 230 22.86 11.22 5.23
N ARG A 231 22.59 10.23 4.35
CA ARG A 231 23.53 9.81 3.29
C ARG A 231 23.78 10.88 2.24
N LEU A 232 22.72 11.51 1.74
CA LEU A 232 22.84 12.64 0.82
C LEU A 232 23.62 13.79 1.46
N SER A 233 23.44 14.01 2.77
CA SER A 233 24.15 15.02 3.54
C SER A 233 25.64 14.70 3.60
N VAL A 234 26.06 13.45 3.78
CA VAL A 234 27.49 13.06 3.72
C VAL A 234 28.09 13.23 2.33
N ASN A 235 27.30 13.03 1.28
CA ASN A 235 27.75 13.35 -0.07
C ASN A 235 27.82 14.87 -0.29
N SER A 236 26.93 15.64 0.35
CA SER A 236 26.92 17.11 0.34
C SER A 236 27.65 17.74 1.52
N VAL A 237 28.45 16.99 2.29
CA VAL A 237 29.15 17.45 3.51
C VAL A 237 30.13 18.59 3.20
N THR A 238 30.36 18.83 1.91
CA THR A 238 30.88 20.10 1.36
C THR A 238 30.18 21.35 1.91
N ALA A 239 28.95 21.26 2.45
CA ALA A 239 28.21 22.37 3.08
C ALA A 239 28.53 22.61 4.57
N GLY A 240 29.35 21.77 5.22
CA GLY A 240 29.88 22.01 6.57
C GLY A 240 28.94 21.76 7.76
N ASP A 241 27.76 21.16 7.56
CA ASP A 241 26.81 20.84 8.65
C ASP A 241 26.86 19.35 9.03
N TYR A 242 27.60 19.05 10.10
CA TYR A 242 27.78 17.70 10.65
C TYR A 242 26.81 17.36 11.79
N SER A 243 26.10 18.36 12.33
CA SER A 243 25.21 18.20 13.48
C SER A 243 23.97 17.36 13.15
N ARG A 244 23.41 17.55 11.96
CA ARG A 244 22.16 16.91 11.54
C ARG A 244 22.23 15.39 11.38
N PRO A 245 23.24 14.79 10.73
CA PRO A 245 23.40 13.34 10.73
C PRO A 245 23.41 12.72 12.13
N LEU A 246 23.99 13.42 13.12
CA LEU A 246 23.99 12.98 14.51
C LEU A 246 22.58 13.04 15.11
N HIS A 247 21.85 14.14 14.94
CA HIS A 247 20.46 14.26 15.41
C HIS A 247 19.53 13.22 14.75
N ILE A 248 19.71 12.97 13.46
CA ILE A 248 18.97 11.94 12.72
C ILE A 248 19.27 10.55 13.30
N SER A 249 20.53 10.25 13.61
CA SER A 249 20.91 8.97 14.24
C SER A 249 20.26 8.78 15.60
N THR A 250 20.31 9.79 16.47
CA THR A 250 19.63 9.75 17.77
C THR A 250 18.14 9.52 17.62
N PHE A 251 17.48 10.29 16.75
CA PHE A 251 16.04 10.17 16.48
C PHE A 251 15.64 8.77 15.99
N ILE A 252 16.43 8.17 15.09
CA ILE A 252 16.14 6.84 14.55
C ILE A 252 16.34 5.75 15.62
N ASN A 253 17.34 5.90 16.48
CA ASN A 253 17.56 4.98 17.60
C ASN A 253 16.42 5.05 18.63
N GLU A 254 15.93 6.26 18.93
CA GLU A 254 14.74 6.45 19.77
C GLU A 254 13.51 5.80 19.13
N LEU A 255 13.30 5.98 17.82
CA LEU A 255 12.23 5.31 17.09
C LEU A 255 12.34 3.79 17.16
N ASP A 256 13.52 3.22 16.90
CA ASP A 256 13.75 1.77 17.00
C ASP A 256 13.42 1.26 18.42
N SER A 257 13.86 1.98 19.46
CA SER A 257 13.52 1.64 20.84
C SER A 257 12.00 1.65 21.10
N GLY A 258 11.27 2.63 20.54
CA GLY A 258 9.82 2.70 20.63
C GLY A 258 9.12 1.56 19.90
N PHE A 259 9.56 1.21 18.68
CA PHE A 259 9.00 0.10 17.92
C PHE A 259 9.31 -1.27 18.52
N ARG A 260 10.42 -1.43 19.27
CA ARG A 260 10.71 -2.67 20.02
C ARG A 260 9.69 -2.96 21.12
N LEU A 261 9.11 -1.92 21.74
CA LEU A 261 8.07 -2.07 22.77
C LEU A 261 6.72 -2.47 22.19
N LEU A 262 6.48 -2.18 20.90
CA LEU A 262 5.26 -2.51 20.21
C LEU A 262 5.27 -4.00 19.80
N ASN A 263 4.40 -4.80 20.40
CA ASN A 263 4.19 -6.18 19.96
C ASN A 263 3.35 -6.23 18.67
N LEU A 264 4.00 -5.93 17.54
CA LEU A 264 3.37 -5.99 16.22
C LEU A 264 3.00 -7.45 15.90
N LYS A 265 1.72 -7.70 15.59
CA LYS A 265 1.27 -8.99 15.03
C LYS A 265 1.88 -9.19 13.63
N ASN A 266 1.59 -10.33 12.98
CA ASN A 266 2.04 -10.65 11.61
C ASN A 266 1.38 -9.77 10.52
N ASP A 267 1.42 -8.45 10.70
CA ASP A 267 0.84 -7.44 9.82
C ASP A 267 1.91 -6.83 8.89
N SER A 268 1.46 -6.03 7.92
CA SER A 268 2.25 -5.20 7.03
C SER A 268 3.32 -4.36 7.74
N LEU A 269 3.06 -3.90 8.96
CA LEU A 269 4.00 -3.15 9.80
C LEU A 269 5.28 -3.93 10.12
N ARG A 270 5.20 -5.25 10.31
CA ARG A 270 6.38 -6.09 10.64
C ARG A 270 7.44 -6.02 9.54
N LYS A 271 7.00 -6.11 8.27
CA LYS A 271 7.90 -6.03 7.11
C LYS A 271 8.56 -4.66 6.98
N ARG A 272 7.82 -3.59 7.29
CA ARG A 272 8.36 -2.22 7.26
C ARG A 272 9.33 -1.96 8.40
N TYR A 273 9.03 -2.46 9.59
CA TYR A 273 9.91 -2.38 10.75
C TYR A 273 11.22 -3.15 10.53
N ASP A 274 11.18 -4.31 9.87
CA ASP A 274 12.42 -4.99 9.48
C ASP A 274 13.27 -4.11 8.54
N GLY A 275 12.66 -3.31 7.67
CA GLY A 275 13.33 -2.27 6.89
C GLY A 275 14.01 -1.21 7.77
N LEU A 276 13.34 -0.74 8.82
CA LEU A 276 13.92 0.22 9.78
C LEU A 276 15.20 -0.32 10.42
N LYS A 277 15.26 -1.60 10.78
CA LYS A 277 16.48 -2.21 11.36
C LYS A 277 17.70 -2.13 10.43
N TYR A 278 17.49 -2.24 9.12
CA TYR A 278 18.57 -2.03 8.14
C TYR A 278 18.94 -0.56 8.02
N ASP A 279 17.97 0.33 8.14
CA ASP A 279 18.18 1.77 8.07
C ASP A 279 18.93 2.31 9.31
N VAL A 280 18.68 1.76 10.51
CA VAL A 280 19.46 2.01 11.74
C VAL A 280 20.94 1.69 11.51
N LYS A 281 21.26 0.49 11.02
CA LYS A 281 22.66 0.10 10.73
C LYS A 281 23.33 1.03 9.73
N LYS A 282 22.60 1.46 8.69
CA LYS A 282 23.14 2.39 7.68
C LYS A 282 23.42 3.78 8.26
N VAL A 283 22.60 4.28 9.17
CA VAL A 283 22.85 5.60 9.79
C VAL A 283 24.00 5.52 10.80
N GLU A 284 24.16 4.40 11.49
CA GLU A 284 25.32 4.12 12.34
C GLU A 284 26.63 4.14 11.54
N GLU A 285 26.67 3.49 10.37
CA GLU A 285 27.82 3.55 9.45
C GLU A 285 28.16 4.99 9.05
N VAL A 286 27.14 5.79 8.73
CA VAL A 286 27.32 7.20 8.37
C VAL A 286 27.90 8.02 9.54
N VAL A 287 27.38 7.83 10.75
CA VAL A 287 27.91 8.52 11.94
C VAL A 287 29.32 8.03 12.28
N TYR A 288 29.60 6.76 12.10
CA TYR A 288 30.93 6.18 12.25
C TYR A 288 31.93 6.80 11.27
N ASP A 289 31.58 6.93 9.99
CA ASP A 289 32.41 7.59 8.98
C ASP A 289 32.69 9.06 9.30
N LEU A 290 31.73 9.77 9.89
CA LEU A 290 31.94 11.16 10.36
C LEU A 290 32.85 11.22 11.59
N SER A 291 32.73 10.23 12.48
CA SER A 291 33.54 10.12 13.70
C SER A 291 35.02 9.90 13.42
N ILE A 292 35.35 9.02 12.46
CA ILE A 292 36.74 8.70 12.09
C ILE A 292 37.42 9.89 11.40
N ARG A 293 36.64 10.75 10.72
CA ARG A 293 37.11 11.99 10.09
C ARG A 293 37.31 13.13 11.10
N GLY A 294 36.91 12.94 12.36
CA GLY A 294 37.12 13.91 13.43
C GLY A 294 35.97 14.90 13.67
N PHE A 295 34.88 14.83 12.90
CA PHE A 295 33.77 15.79 13.00
C PHE A 295 32.97 15.67 14.30
N ASN A 296 33.02 14.52 14.98
CA ASN A 296 32.34 14.36 16.27
C ASN A 296 33.05 15.11 17.42
N LYS A 297 34.35 15.41 17.29
CA LYS A 297 35.12 16.06 18.37
C LYS A 297 34.86 17.57 18.46
N GLU A 298 34.57 18.23 17.35
CA GLU A 298 34.28 19.67 17.32
C GLU A 298 32.95 19.99 18.03
N THR A 299 31.95 19.11 17.93
CA THR A 299 30.67 19.29 18.65
C THR A 299 30.83 19.12 20.17
N ALA A 300 31.74 18.24 20.61
CA ALA A 300 32.06 18.08 22.02
C ALA A 300 32.92 19.25 22.56
N ALA A 301 33.81 19.81 21.74
CA ALA A 301 34.61 20.98 22.11
C ALA A 301 33.76 22.26 22.25
N ALA A 302 32.73 22.44 21.40
CA ALA A 302 31.82 23.59 21.47
C ALA A 302 30.94 23.60 22.73
N CYS A 303 30.70 22.45 23.36
CA CYS A 303 30.02 22.36 24.66
C CYS A 303 30.98 22.37 25.87
N GLY A 304 32.29 22.50 25.64
CA GLY A 304 33.32 22.42 26.69
C GLY A 304 33.78 23.77 27.27
N GLU A 305 33.35 24.91 26.73
CA GLU A 305 33.67 26.23 27.30
C GLU A 305 32.44 26.84 27.98
N LYS A 306 32.21 26.42 29.22
CA LYS A 306 31.60 27.24 30.26
C LYS A 306 32.38 27.08 31.55
#